data_AF-A0A956IMT4-F1
#
_entry.id   AF-A0A956IMT4-F1
#
_cell.length_a   1.000
_cell.length_b   1.000
_cell.length_c   1.000
_cell.angle_alpha   90.00
_cell.angle_beta   90.00
_cell.angle_gamma   90.00
#
_symmetry.space_group_name_H-M   'P 1'
#
loop_
_entity.id
_entity.type
_entity.pdbx_description
1 polymer ?
#
loop_
_entity_poly.entity_id
_entity_poly.type
_entity_poly.pdbx_seq_one_letter_code
_entity_poly.pdbx_strand_id
1 'polypeptide(L)'
;MKMTRGQFLRILEAGALAAGSMALGTGLAGCGDDGSDDGAGGAGNGGSGGSGNGGSGNGGAAGNATGGSAGNNTAGTGGGGGASCEASIVGNHGHELVVTAADVEAGVDKTYDITGVALHSHSVTVTAADFATLAGGGSVTITSSDGAAHNHSVSVTC
;
A
#
# COMPACT_ATOMS: atom_id res chain seq x y z
N MET A 1 33.84 -10.13 28.66
CA MET A 1 32.43 -9.78 28.95
C MET A 1 31.54 -10.48 27.94
N LYS A 2 30.64 -11.38 28.37
CA LYS A 2 29.64 -12.02 27.50
C LYS A 2 28.41 -11.11 27.46
N MET A 3 28.19 -10.40 26.36
CA MET A 3 26.95 -9.65 26.16
C MET A 3 25.88 -10.61 25.64
N THR A 4 24.67 -10.52 26.20
CA THR A 4 23.54 -11.33 25.74
C THR A 4 22.96 -10.73 24.46
N ARG A 5 22.30 -11.57 23.65
CA ARG A 5 21.74 -11.19 22.33
C ARG A 5 20.79 -9.97 22.42
N GLY A 6 20.15 -9.75 23.57
CA GLY A 6 19.32 -8.57 23.84
C GLY A 6 20.10 -7.26 24.10
N GLN A 7 21.36 -7.33 24.54
CA GLN A 7 22.20 -6.14 24.69
C GLN A 7 22.78 -5.64 23.37
N PHE A 8 22.93 -6.53 22.37
CA PHE A 8 23.37 -6.15 21.01
C PHE A 8 22.25 -5.40 20.26
N LEU A 9 20.98 -5.79 20.46
CA LEU A 9 19.83 -5.16 19.82
C LEU A 9 19.55 -3.74 20.35
N ARG A 10 19.87 -3.45 21.62
CA ARG A 10 19.70 -2.09 22.18
C ARG A 10 20.77 -1.08 21.73
N ILE A 11 21.88 -1.53 21.14
CA ILE A 11 22.93 -0.63 20.63
C ILE A 11 22.58 -0.10 19.23
N LEU A 12 21.67 -0.76 18.50
CA LEU A 12 21.30 -0.35 17.14
C LEU A 12 20.22 0.76 17.07
N GLU A 13 19.38 0.93 18.10
CA GLU A 13 18.28 1.91 18.08
C GLU A 13 18.66 3.33 18.56
N ALA A 14 19.88 3.55 19.04
CA ALA A 14 20.32 4.86 19.54
C ALA A 14 21.10 5.72 18.51
N GLY A 15 21.10 5.34 17.24
CA GLY A 15 22.10 5.81 16.26
C GLY A 15 21.64 6.72 15.11
N ALA A 16 20.44 7.32 15.14
CA ALA A 16 20.02 8.23 14.07
C ALA A 16 19.10 9.37 14.54
N LEU A 17 19.66 10.33 15.28
CA LEU A 17 19.14 11.69 15.34
C LEU A 17 20.20 12.67 14.83
N ALA A 18 19.73 13.66 14.06
CA ALA A 18 20.35 14.94 13.69
C ALA A 18 21.08 15.04 12.35
N ALA A 19 20.37 15.56 11.33
CA ALA A 19 20.71 16.74 10.50
C ALA A 19 19.81 16.71 9.25
N GLY A 20 19.11 17.76 8.82
CA GLY A 20 19.02 19.13 9.28
C GLY A 20 17.89 19.82 8.53
N SER A 21 17.19 20.71 9.23
CA SER A 21 16.16 21.57 8.69
C SER A 21 16.83 22.74 7.96
N MET A 22 16.72 22.81 6.64
CA MET A 22 16.91 24.05 5.90
C MET A 22 15.55 24.54 5.40
N ALA A 23 14.96 25.42 6.20
CA ALA A 23 13.98 26.38 5.74
C ALA A 23 14.70 27.40 4.84
N LEU A 24 14.26 27.55 3.60
CA LEU A 24 14.64 28.69 2.76
C LEU A 24 13.46 29.08 1.86
N GLY A 25 13.03 30.33 2.02
CA GLY A 25 12.51 31.12 0.90
C GLY A 25 11.00 31.23 0.79
N THR A 26 10.42 32.12 1.59
CA THR A 26 9.27 32.93 1.18
C THR A 26 9.59 33.66 -0.14
N GLY A 27 8.81 33.39 -1.19
CA GLY A 27 8.89 34.06 -2.49
C GLY A 27 7.48 34.33 -3.03
N LEU A 28 7.10 35.59 -2.97
CA LEU A 28 5.83 36.19 -3.34
C LEU A 28 5.70 36.29 -4.87
N ALA A 29 4.63 35.80 -5.48
CA ALA A 29 4.10 36.30 -6.76
C ALA A 29 2.68 35.75 -7.00
N GLY A 30 1.67 36.62 -6.84
CA GLY A 30 0.32 36.40 -7.34
C GLY A 30 0.17 36.81 -8.81
N CYS A 31 -1.09 36.67 -9.27
CA CYS A 31 -1.69 36.89 -10.60
C CYS A 31 -1.47 35.75 -11.63
N GLY A 32 -2.47 35.29 -12.39
CA GLY A 32 -3.80 35.83 -12.67
C GLY A 32 -4.81 34.79 -13.20
N ASP A 33 -6.08 35.21 -13.14
CA ASP A 33 -7.27 34.63 -13.74
C ASP A 33 -7.38 35.06 -15.22
N ASP A 34 -7.44 34.09 -16.13
CA ASP A 34 -7.92 34.25 -17.52
C ASP A 34 -7.84 32.87 -18.21
N GLY A 35 -8.88 32.02 -18.19
CA GLY A 35 -10.18 32.26 -18.80
C GLY A 35 -10.14 31.82 -20.27
N SER A 36 -10.66 30.64 -20.59
CA SER A 36 -11.33 30.25 -21.86
C SER A 36 -11.48 28.73 -21.93
N ASP A 37 -12.68 28.22 -21.72
CA ASP A 37 -13.13 27.00 -22.41
C ASP A 37 -14.60 27.21 -22.79
N ASP A 38 -14.76 27.74 -24.00
CA ASP A 38 -16.01 27.84 -24.73
C ASP A 38 -16.62 26.45 -24.96
N GLY A 39 -17.92 26.37 -24.73
CA GLY A 39 -18.62 25.10 -24.57
C GLY A 39 -18.86 24.28 -25.82
N ALA A 40 -19.38 23.07 -25.58
CA ALA A 40 -20.26 22.37 -26.49
C ALA A 40 -21.44 21.84 -25.68
N GLY A 41 -22.61 22.43 -25.92
CA GLY A 41 -23.86 22.04 -25.28
C GLY A 41 -24.39 20.69 -25.75
N GLY A 42 -25.29 20.12 -24.94
CA GLY A 42 -26.07 18.94 -25.31
C GLY A 42 -26.97 18.43 -24.18
N ALA A 43 -28.14 19.08 -24.03
CA ALA A 43 -29.40 18.67 -23.39
C ALA A 43 -29.43 17.42 -22.47
N GLY A 44 -29.77 17.54 -21.18
CA GLY A 44 -31.16 17.50 -20.66
C GLY A 44 -31.51 16.07 -20.18
N ASN A 45 -32.16 15.76 -19.05
CA ASN A 45 -33.16 16.44 -18.23
C ASN A 45 -33.23 15.79 -16.83
N GLY A 46 -33.62 16.62 -15.84
CA GLY A 46 -34.55 16.25 -14.75
C GLY A 46 -33.96 15.49 -13.57
N GLY A 47 -34.10 15.93 -12.31
CA GLY A 47 -34.86 17.04 -11.76
C GLY A 47 -34.95 16.87 -10.24
N SER A 48 -35.22 17.99 -9.56
CA SER A 48 -35.95 18.11 -8.29
C SER A 48 -35.37 17.37 -7.08
N GLY A 49 -34.91 18.01 -6.01
CA GLY A 49 -35.48 19.17 -5.32
C GLY A 49 -35.52 18.83 -3.83
N GLY A 50 -35.28 19.80 -2.95
CA GLY A 50 -35.41 19.58 -1.51
C GLY A 50 -34.66 20.58 -0.65
N SER A 51 -35.24 21.76 -0.51
CA SER A 51 -34.88 22.81 0.44
C SER A 51 -35.25 22.43 1.89
N GLY A 52 -34.51 22.94 2.88
CA GLY A 52 -34.93 23.04 4.28
C GLY A 52 -33.74 22.94 5.23
N ASN A 53 -33.19 24.04 5.77
CA ASN A 53 -33.68 24.95 6.83
C ASN A 53 -32.96 24.67 8.16
N GLY A 54 -32.54 25.77 8.80
CA GLY A 54 -31.63 25.80 9.93
C GLY A 54 -32.13 25.17 11.23
N GLY A 55 -31.17 25.03 12.16
CA GLY A 55 -31.44 24.61 13.53
C GLY A 55 -30.21 24.77 14.40
N SER A 56 -29.92 25.99 14.82
CA SER A 56 -29.10 26.25 16.02
C SER A 56 -29.85 25.73 17.24
N GLY A 57 -29.23 24.86 18.03
CA GLY A 57 -29.83 24.33 19.25
C GLY A 57 -28.78 23.84 20.24
N ASN A 58 -28.26 24.76 21.04
CA ASN A 58 -27.70 24.42 22.35
C ASN A 58 -28.86 24.20 23.31
N GLY A 59 -28.98 22.98 23.85
CA GLY A 59 -29.98 22.65 24.87
C GLY A 59 -29.69 21.26 25.43
N GLY A 60 -28.89 21.21 26.50
CA GLY A 60 -28.67 19.98 27.26
C GLY A 60 -29.90 19.61 28.10
N ALA A 61 -30.14 18.31 28.26
CA ALA A 61 -30.15 17.61 29.56
C ALA A 61 -30.96 16.30 29.49
N ALA A 62 -30.32 15.25 30.00
CA ALA A 62 -30.90 14.06 30.65
C ALA A 62 -31.84 13.14 29.84
N GLY A 63 -31.25 12.11 29.24
CA GLY A 63 -31.92 10.87 28.86
C GLY A 63 -30.92 9.71 28.87
N ASN A 64 -31.10 8.76 29.78
CA ASN A 64 -30.24 7.62 30.10
C ASN A 64 -29.73 6.85 28.85
N ALA A 65 -28.42 6.92 28.57
CA ALA A 65 -27.78 6.24 27.44
C ALA A 65 -27.34 4.82 27.85
N THR A 66 -28.17 3.83 27.55
CA THR A 66 -27.73 2.43 27.44
C THR A 66 -27.14 2.19 26.05
N GLY A 67 -25.80 2.04 26.00
CA GLY A 67 -25.11 1.21 25.00
C GLY A 67 -24.85 1.84 23.64
N GLY A 68 -23.92 2.79 23.55
CA GLY A 68 -23.27 3.12 22.28
C GLY A 68 -22.37 1.98 21.82
N SER A 69 -22.62 1.40 20.65
CA SER A 69 -21.56 0.75 19.87
C SER A 69 -21.09 1.76 18.84
N ALA A 70 -19.92 2.32 19.13
CA ALA A 70 -19.15 3.15 18.23
C ALA A 70 -18.98 2.46 16.88
N GLY A 71 -18.96 3.27 15.82
CA GLY A 71 -18.73 2.80 14.47
C GLY A 71 -17.52 1.88 14.39
N ASN A 72 -17.67 0.78 13.66
CA ASN A 72 -16.56 -0.03 13.20
C ASN A 72 -15.78 0.77 12.15
N ASN A 73 -15.07 1.80 12.60
CA ASN A 73 -13.71 2.01 12.12
C ASN A 73 -12.92 0.83 12.65
N THR A 74 -13.06 -0.32 11.98
CA THR A 74 -12.04 -1.35 12.06
C THR A 74 -10.81 -0.70 11.44
N ALA A 75 -10.06 0.03 12.26
CA ALA A 75 -8.64 0.20 12.06
C ALA A 75 -8.14 -1.23 11.84
N GLY A 76 -7.83 -1.57 10.59
CA GLY A 76 -7.34 -2.87 10.22
C GLY A 76 -6.15 -3.14 11.12
N THR A 77 -6.35 -4.02 12.09
CA THR A 77 -5.28 -4.60 12.88
C THR A 77 -4.33 -5.21 11.87
N GLY A 78 -3.20 -4.54 11.65
CA GLY A 78 -2.11 -5.03 10.82
C GLY A 78 -1.78 -6.44 11.25
N GLY A 79 -2.28 -7.40 10.48
CA GLY A 79 -2.07 -8.81 10.69
C GLY A 79 -0.67 -9.17 10.21
N GLY A 80 0.35 -8.76 10.97
CA GLY A 80 1.68 -9.36 10.90
C GLY A 80 1.62 -10.77 11.44
N GLY A 81 0.95 -11.66 10.72
CA GLY A 81 0.93 -13.09 10.95
C GLY A 81 1.36 -13.73 9.65
N GLY A 82 2.65 -14.03 9.55
CA GLY A 82 3.34 -14.51 8.35
C GLY A 82 2.44 -15.20 7.34
N ALA A 83 1.98 -14.45 6.35
CA ALA A 83 1.07 -14.94 5.34
C ALA A 83 1.81 -15.98 4.49
N SER A 84 1.24 -17.18 4.39
CA SER A 84 1.73 -18.20 3.47
C SER A 84 1.36 -17.79 2.07
N CYS A 85 2.35 -17.42 1.27
CA CYS A 85 2.12 -16.98 -0.09
C CYS A 85 2.07 -18.16 -1.06
N GLU A 86 1.15 -18.10 -2.01
CA GLU A 86 1.03 -18.99 -3.16
C GLU A 86 1.41 -18.22 -4.42
N ALA A 87 2.14 -18.87 -5.33
CA ALA A 87 2.55 -18.30 -6.61
C ALA A 87 2.12 -19.18 -7.77
N SER A 88 1.64 -18.56 -8.85
CA SER A 88 1.29 -19.21 -10.10
C SER A 88 2.01 -18.53 -11.26
N ILE A 89 2.51 -19.32 -12.22
CA ILE A 89 3.31 -18.85 -13.34
C ILE A 89 2.60 -19.28 -14.63
N VAL A 90 2.20 -18.32 -15.47
CA VAL A 90 1.51 -18.61 -16.74
C VAL A 90 2.49 -19.22 -17.75
N GLY A 91 2.13 -20.34 -18.37
CA GLY A 91 3.03 -21.05 -19.29
C GLY A 91 4.21 -21.74 -18.58
N ASN A 92 4.03 -22.07 -17.29
CA ASN A 92 5.05 -22.72 -16.49
C ASN A 92 5.48 -24.05 -17.11
N HIS A 93 6.79 -24.21 -17.28
CA HIS A 93 7.42 -25.43 -17.78
C HIS A 93 8.62 -25.86 -16.91
N GLY A 94 8.61 -25.46 -15.62
CA GLY A 94 9.62 -25.85 -14.64
C GLY A 94 10.05 -24.73 -13.68
N HIS A 95 9.49 -23.52 -13.83
CA HIS A 95 9.75 -22.39 -12.95
C HIS A 95 9.06 -22.52 -11.60
N GLU A 96 9.66 -21.92 -10.59
CA GLU A 96 9.20 -21.93 -9.21
C GLU A 96 9.49 -20.57 -8.57
N LEU A 97 8.51 -20.03 -7.83
CA LEU A 97 8.69 -18.84 -7.01
C LEU A 97 8.22 -19.15 -5.59
N VAL A 98 9.10 -18.92 -4.61
CA VAL A 98 8.79 -19.02 -3.19
C VAL A 98 8.93 -17.64 -2.56
N VAL A 99 7.80 -17.02 -2.21
CA VAL A 99 7.77 -15.78 -1.43
C VAL A 99 7.57 -16.16 0.03
N THR A 100 8.51 -15.78 0.89
CA THR A 100 8.45 -16.14 2.31
C THR A 100 7.68 -15.09 3.11
N ALA A 101 7.04 -15.51 4.20
CA ALA A 101 6.43 -14.58 5.15
C ALA A 101 7.42 -13.50 5.65
N ALA A 102 8.69 -13.87 5.85
CA ALA A 102 9.72 -12.92 6.27
C ALA A 102 10.01 -11.85 5.22
N ASP A 103 9.91 -12.18 3.92
CA ASP A 103 10.08 -11.22 2.85
C ASP A 103 8.89 -10.25 2.78
N VAL A 104 7.67 -10.76 2.99
CA VAL A 104 6.46 -9.94 3.10
C VAL A 104 6.54 -8.99 4.29
N GLU A 105 6.97 -9.47 5.45
CA GLU A 105 7.17 -8.64 6.65
C GLU A 105 8.28 -7.61 6.48
N ALA A 106 9.36 -7.96 5.76
CA ALA A 106 10.44 -7.02 5.46
C ALA A 106 9.96 -5.87 4.56
N GLY A 107 9.09 -6.16 3.59
CA GLY A 107 8.44 -5.14 2.76
C GLY A 107 9.41 -4.30 1.94
N VAL A 108 10.53 -4.87 1.51
CA VAL A 108 11.56 -4.21 0.71
C VAL A 108 11.67 -4.85 -0.66
N ASP A 109 12.02 -4.07 -1.68
CA ASP A 109 12.23 -4.57 -3.04
C ASP A 109 13.17 -5.79 -3.03
N LYS A 110 12.72 -6.87 -3.67
CA LYS A 110 13.48 -8.11 -3.76
C LYS A 110 13.33 -8.75 -5.13
N THR A 111 14.45 -9.11 -5.73
CA THR A 111 14.48 -9.90 -6.96
C THR A 111 14.68 -11.38 -6.65
N TYR A 112 13.80 -12.21 -7.18
CA TYR A 112 13.84 -13.66 -7.07
C TYR A 112 14.28 -14.27 -8.39
N ASP A 113 15.19 -15.23 -8.34
CA ASP A 113 15.38 -16.18 -9.43
C ASP A 113 14.24 -17.19 -9.40
N ILE A 114 13.59 -17.40 -10.55
CA ILE A 114 12.46 -18.32 -10.68
C ILE A 114 12.78 -19.51 -11.59
N THR A 115 14.05 -19.83 -11.80
CA THR A 115 14.49 -20.90 -12.72
C THR A 115 13.85 -22.25 -12.35
N GLY A 116 13.82 -22.60 -11.06
CA GLY A 116 13.34 -23.91 -10.61
C GLY A 116 14.10 -25.05 -11.28
N VAL A 117 13.39 -25.92 -11.99
CA VAL A 117 13.92 -27.02 -12.81
C VAL A 117 13.89 -26.74 -14.32
N ALA A 118 13.56 -25.51 -14.72
CA ALA A 118 13.52 -25.13 -16.13
C ALA A 118 14.92 -25.13 -16.78
N LEU A 119 14.94 -25.15 -18.12
CA LEU A 119 16.19 -25.17 -18.90
C LEU A 119 16.82 -23.78 -19.07
N HIS A 120 16.13 -22.71 -18.66
CA HIS A 120 16.62 -21.33 -18.69
C HIS A 120 16.12 -20.52 -17.49
N SER A 121 16.80 -19.41 -17.22
CA SER A 121 16.53 -18.55 -16.07
C SER A 121 15.56 -17.41 -16.40
N HIS A 122 14.70 -17.10 -15.43
CA HIS A 122 13.99 -15.83 -15.34
C HIS A 122 14.12 -15.29 -13.92
N SER A 123 13.90 -13.98 -13.77
CA SER A 123 13.80 -13.33 -12.48
C SER A 123 12.53 -12.49 -12.37
N VAL A 124 12.02 -12.33 -11.16
CA VAL A 124 10.89 -11.45 -10.83
C VAL A 124 11.32 -10.49 -9.73
N THR A 125 11.06 -9.20 -9.91
CA THR A 125 11.22 -8.22 -8.83
C THR A 125 9.88 -7.96 -8.18
N VAL A 126 9.75 -8.30 -6.91
CA VAL A 126 8.61 -7.95 -6.06
C VAL A 126 8.97 -6.66 -5.32
N THR A 127 8.21 -5.60 -5.52
CA THR A 127 8.49 -4.29 -4.92
C THR A 127 7.95 -4.18 -3.49
N ALA A 128 8.40 -3.17 -2.75
CA ALA A 128 7.86 -2.83 -1.43
C ALA A 128 6.34 -2.60 -1.47
N ALA A 129 5.82 -2.00 -2.55
CA ALA A 129 4.38 -1.79 -2.74
C ALA A 129 3.64 -3.11 -3.00
N ASP A 130 4.25 -4.04 -3.72
CA ASP A 130 3.70 -5.38 -3.92
C ASP A 130 3.65 -6.13 -2.59
N PHE A 131 4.73 -6.09 -1.79
CA PHE A 131 4.75 -6.69 -0.45
C PHE A 131 3.71 -6.07 0.48
N ALA A 132 3.47 -4.76 0.42
CA ALA A 132 2.40 -4.13 1.20
C ALA A 132 1.01 -4.64 0.77
N THR A 133 0.81 -4.89 -0.52
CA THR A 133 -0.44 -5.49 -1.05
C THR A 133 -0.60 -6.93 -0.55
N LEU A 134 0.46 -7.74 -0.64
CA LEU A 134 0.50 -9.12 -0.17
C LEU A 134 0.30 -9.23 1.35
N ALA A 135 0.91 -8.33 2.14
CA ALA A 135 0.70 -8.26 3.59
C ALA A 135 -0.76 -7.93 3.97
N GLY A 136 -1.50 -7.29 3.06
CA GLY A 136 -2.91 -6.97 3.23
C GLY A 136 -3.89 -8.11 2.86
N GLY A 137 -3.39 -9.29 2.47
CA GLY A 137 -4.23 -10.38 1.96
C GLY A 137 -4.60 -10.21 0.47
N GLY A 138 -3.87 -9.36 -0.25
CA GLY A 138 -4.11 -9.04 -1.65
C GLY A 138 -3.35 -9.94 -2.62
N SER A 139 -3.58 -9.72 -3.91
CA SER A 139 -2.87 -10.41 -4.99
C SER A 139 -2.12 -9.43 -5.87
N VAL A 140 -0.94 -9.81 -6.33
CA VAL A 140 -0.13 -9.05 -7.29
C VAL A 140 0.14 -9.90 -8.52
N THR A 141 0.27 -9.27 -9.68
CA THR A 141 0.69 -9.92 -10.92
C THR A 141 1.89 -9.19 -11.48
N ILE A 142 2.99 -9.92 -11.68
CA ILE A 142 4.29 -9.38 -12.03
C ILE A 142 4.80 -10.12 -13.27
N THR A 143 5.30 -9.37 -14.25
CA THR A 143 5.97 -9.96 -15.42
C THR A 143 7.41 -10.28 -15.07
N SER A 144 7.84 -11.51 -15.36
CA SER A 144 9.24 -11.91 -15.20
C SER A 144 10.13 -11.19 -16.22
N SER A 145 11.45 -11.22 -15.99
CA SER A 145 12.44 -10.79 -16.97
C SER A 145 12.28 -11.54 -18.30
N ASP A 146 12.64 -10.90 -19.41
CA ASP A 146 12.76 -11.57 -20.70
C ASP A 146 13.99 -12.49 -20.68
N GLY A 147 13.75 -13.80 -20.63
CA GLY A 147 14.76 -14.86 -20.64
C GLY A 147 14.48 -15.81 -21.80
N ALA A 148 15.53 -16.28 -22.50
CA ALA A 148 15.38 -17.22 -23.63
C ALA A 148 14.24 -16.88 -24.61
N ALA A 149 14.08 -15.59 -24.93
CA ALA A 149 13.11 -15.02 -25.87
C ALA A 149 11.62 -14.96 -25.43
N HIS A 150 11.28 -15.19 -24.16
CA HIS A 150 9.93 -14.92 -23.64
C HIS A 150 9.93 -14.43 -22.19
N ASN A 151 8.75 -14.18 -21.63
CA ASN A 151 8.53 -13.90 -20.23
C ASN A 151 7.30 -14.65 -19.72
N HIS A 152 7.12 -14.65 -18.40
CA HIS A 152 5.97 -15.22 -17.73
C HIS A 152 5.23 -14.14 -16.94
N SER A 153 3.90 -14.22 -16.96
CA SER A 153 3.06 -13.53 -15.98
C SER A 153 3.00 -14.37 -14.71
N VAL A 154 3.40 -13.78 -13.58
CA VAL A 154 3.47 -14.44 -12.27
C VAL A 154 2.48 -13.79 -11.32
N SER A 155 1.48 -14.55 -10.85
CA SER A 155 0.51 -14.08 -9.87
C SER A 155 0.87 -14.63 -8.49
N VAL A 156 0.93 -13.76 -7.49
CA VAL A 156 1.23 -14.10 -6.08
C VAL A 156 0.07 -13.64 -5.21
N THR A 157 -0.33 -14.49 -4.27
CA THR A 157 -1.35 -14.18 -3.26
C THR A 157 -0.87 -14.66 -1.91
N CYS A 158 -1.04 -13.80 -0.89
CA CYS A 158 -0.95 -14.14 0.51
C CYS A 158 -2.21 -13.53 1.16
#